data_AF-A0A4S3KDE5-F1
#
_entry.id   AF-A0A4S3KDE5-F1
#
_cell.length_a   1.000
_cell.length_b   1.000
_cell.length_c   1.000
_cell.angle_alpha   90.00
_cell.angle_beta   90.00
_cell.angle_gamma   90.00
#
_symmetry.space_group_name_H-M   'P 1'
#
loop_
_entity.id
_entity.type
_entity.pdbx_description
1 polymer ?
#
loop_
_entity_poly.entity_id
_entity_poly.type
_entity_poly.pdbx_seq_one_letter_code
_entity_poly.pdbx_strand_id
1 'polypeptide(L)'
;PEGVAFADLRVARDADGHVSFTVDPLQRICEASGIDMDTVMASEDSAVAFILGWYRAHLACGYAPEPTVEDLRAEAEAEDRYGGGISYPPGSG
;
A
#
# COMPACT_ATOMS: atom_id res chain seq x y z
N PRO A 1 4.11 -5.10 -13.63
CA PRO A 1 3.74 -6.20 -14.57
C PRO A 1 3.09 -5.65 -15.84
N GLU A 2 3.33 -6.27 -17.00
CA GLU A 2 2.58 -5.92 -18.21
C GLU A 2 1.08 -6.20 -18.01
N GLY A 3 0.23 -5.23 -18.34
CA GLY A 3 -1.22 -5.37 -18.27
C GLY A 3 -1.83 -5.42 -16.87
N VAL A 4 -1.13 -4.93 -15.84
CA VAL A 4 -1.73 -4.59 -14.52
C VAL A 4 -1.57 -3.09 -14.33
N ALA A 5 -2.70 -2.38 -14.29
CA ALA A 5 -2.76 -0.96 -13.98
C ALA A 5 -2.92 -0.75 -12.47
N PHE A 6 -2.54 0.42 -11.97
CA PHE A 6 -2.73 0.73 -10.54
C PHE A 6 -4.22 0.65 -10.14
N ALA A 7 -5.09 1.22 -10.97
CA ALA A 7 -6.54 1.19 -10.80
C ALA A 7 -7.13 -0.23 -10.66
N ASP A 8 -6.43 -1.28 -11.12
CA ASP A 8 -6.90 -2.66 -10.95
C ASP A 8 -6.88 -3.09 -9.48
N LEU A 9 -6.01 -2.50 -8.65
CA LEU A 9 -6.01 -2.73 -7.20
C LEU A 9 -7.31 -2.28 -6.55
N ARG A 10 -8.04 -1.33 -7.13
CA ARG A 10 -9.30 -0.79 -6.57
C ARG A 10 -9.14 -0.42 -5.09
N VAL A 11 -8.06 0.29 -4.78
CA VAL A 11 -7.77 0.72 -3.41
C VAL A 11 -8.91 1.61 -2.94
N ALA A 12 -9.51 1.25 -1.83
CA ALA A 12 -10.59 1.98 -1.20
C ALA A 12 -10.33 2.10 0.30
N ARG A 13 -10.93 3.14 0.90
CA ARG A 13 -10.97 3.29 2.35
C ARG A 13 -12.37 2.94 2.82
N ASP A 14 -12.43 2.01 3.75
CA ASP A 14 -13.67 1.52 4.33
C ASP A 14 -14.16 2.49 5.43
N ALA A 15 -15.43 2.37 5.81
CA ALA A 15 -16.06 3.30 6.74
C ALA A 15 -15.51 3.24 8.18
N ASP A 16 -14.84 2.13 8.52
CA ASP A 16 -14.14 1.91 9.78
C ASP A 16 -12.68 2.39 9.75
N GLY A 17 -12.22 2.92 8.61
CA GLY A 17 -10.88 3.46 8.42
C GLY A 17 -9.87 2.49 7.83
N HIS A 18 -10.24 1.21 7.65
CA HIS A 18 -9.39 0.20 7.03
C HIS A 18 -9.22 0.43 5.52
N VAL A 19 -8.17 -0.16 4.94
CA VAL A 19 -7.87 -0.11 3.51
C VAL A 19 -8.24 -1.44 2.86
N SER A 20 -9.13 -1.37 1.87
CA SER A 20 -9.52 -2.51 1.05
C SER A 20 -8.90 -2.42 -0.35
N PHE A 21 -8.55 -3.58 -0.93
CA PHE A 21 -7.96 -3.69 -2.26
C PHE A 21 -8.19 -5.09 -2.85
N THR A 22 -7.98 -5.22 -4.16
CA THR A 22 -8.14 -6.47 -4.90
C THR A 22 -6.85 -7.29 -4.83
N VAL A 23 -6.97 -8.53 -4.38
CA VAL A 23 -5.83 -9.44 -4.15
C VAL A 23 -5.17 -9.91 -5.45
N ASP A 24 -5.95 -10.28 -6.48
CA ASP A 24 -5.41 -10.80 -7.75
C ASP A 24 -4.37 -9.87 -8.42
N PRO A 25 -4.62 -8.56 -8.64
CA PRO A 25 -3.63 -7.65 -9.19
C PRO A 25 -2.45 -7.44 -8.24
N LEU A 26 -2.68 -7.39 -6.92
CA LEU A 26 -1.61 -7.30 -5.93
C LEU A 26 -0.64 -8.49 -6.03
N GLN A 27 -1.18 -9.71 -6.10
CA GLN A 27 -0.39 -10.92 -6.27
C GLN A 27 0.45 -10.86 -7.56
N ARG A 28 -0.12 -10.43 -8.68
CA ARG A 28 0.62 -10.27 -9.94
C ARG A 28 1.75 -9.23 -9.84
N ILE A 29 1.56 -8.19 -9.05
CA ILE A 29 2.60 -7.18 -8.77
C ILE A 29 3.71 -7.78 -7.90
N CYS A 30 3.36 -8.53 -6.86
CA CYS A 30 4.30 -9.26 -6.01
C CYS A 30 5.15 -10.23 -6.82
N GLU A 31 4.52 -11.08 -7.66
CA GLU A 31 5.19 -12.04 -8.53
C GLU A 31 6.17 -11.35 -9.50
N ALA A 32 5.74 -10.26 -10.15
CA ALA A 32 6.60 -9.50 -11.06
C ALA A 32 7.76 -8.78 -10.35
N SER A 33 7.59 -8.46 -9.07
CA SER A 33 8.59 -7.77 -8.26
C SER A 33 9.51 -8.73 -7.50
N GLY A 34 9.24 -10.05 -7.56
CA GLY A 34 9.97 -11.05 -6.78
C GLY A 34 9.75 -10.93 -5.27
N ILE A 35 8.60 -10.37 -4.85
CA ILE A 35 8.24 -10.15 -3.46
C ILE A 35 7.23 -11.22 -3.04
N ASP A 36 7.40 -11.76 -1.83
CA ASP A 36 6.50 -12.75 -1.27
C ASP A 36 5.18 -12.11 -0.82
N MET A 37 4.06 -12.66 -1.31
CA MET A 37 2.72 -12.17 -1.00
C MET A 37 2.41 -12.27 0.49
N ASP A 38 2.90 -13.32 1.16
CA ASP A 38 2.67 -13.52 2.59
C ASP A 38 3.34 -12.42 3.42
N THR A 39 4.48 -11.91 2.95
CA THR A 39 5.16 -10.77 3.58
C THR A 39 4.38 -9.48 3.41
N VAL A 40 3.79 -9.25 2.23
CA VAL A 40 2.96 -8.06 1.96
C VAL A 40 1.67 -8.10 2.78
N MET A 41 1.05 -9.28 2.89
CA MET A 41 -0.21 -9.48 3.60
C MET A 41 -0.04 -9.73 5.11
N ALA A 42 1.19 -9.67 5.64
CA ALA A 42 1.48 -9.95 7.05
C ALA A 42 0.77 -8.98 8.02
N SER A 43 0.55 -7.75 7.58
CA SER A 43 -0.26 -6.74 8.27
C SER A 43 -0.85 -5.75 7.28
N GLU A 44 -1.90 -5.04 7.69
CA GLU A 44 -2.45 -3.94 6.90
C GLU A 44 -1.41 -2.87 6.60
N ASP A 45 -0.59 -2.48 7.59
CA ASP A 45 0.50 -1.52 7.39
C ASP A 45 1.51 -1.99 6.33
N SER A 46 1.83 -3.29 6.30
CA SER A 46 2.75 -3.86 5.31
C SER A 46 2.15 -3.79 3.90
N ALA A 47 0.85 -4.10 3.78
CA ALA A 47 0.13 -3.99 2.52
C ALA A 47 0.03 -2.54 2.04
N VAL A 48 -0.30 -1.61 2.93
CA VAL A 48 -0.38 -0.17 2.65
C VAL A 48 0.99 0.37 2.23
N ALA A 49 2.06 0.04 2.96
CA ALA A 49 3.41 0.47 2.62
C ALA A 49 3.85 -0.03 1.23
N PHE A 50 3.52 -1.28 0.90
CA PHE A 50 3.77 -1.84 -0.42
C PHE A 50 2.99 -1.11 -1.52
N ILE A 51 1.68 -0.90 -1.32
CA ILE A 51 0.80 -0.20 -2.26
C ILE A 51 1.30 1.23 -2.50
N LEU A 52 1.68 1.96 -1.45
CA LEU A 52 2.25 3.30 -1.56
C LEU A 52 3.61 3.33 -2.27
N GLY A 53 4.46 2.32 -2.04
CA GLY A 53 5.72 2.15 -2.75
C GLY A 53 5.50 1.95 -4.27
N TRP A 54 4.56 1.08 -4.62
CA TRP A 54 4.21 0.84 -6.01
C TRP A 54 3.52 2.06 -6.66
N TYR A 55 2.70 2.79 -5.91
CA TYR A 55 2.07 4.03 -6.35
C TYR A 55 3.10 5.13 -6.67
N ARG A 56 4.16 5.25 -5.87
CA ARG A 56 5.27 6.18 -6.16
C ARG A 56 5.96 5.83 -7.49
N ALA A 57 6.13 4.55 -7.80
CA ALA A 57 6.66 4.11 -9.09
C ALA A 57 5.69 4.42 -10.25
N HIS A 58 4.38 4.24 -10.04
CA HIS A 58 3.34 4.62 -10.99
C HIS A 58 3.39 6.13 -11.33
N LEU A 59 3.51 6.99 -10.32
CA LEU A 59 3.68 8.43 -10.54
C LEU A 59 4.99 8.77 -11.26
N ALA A 60 6.10 8.09 -10.93
CA ALA A 60 7.38 8.30 -11.61
C ALA A 60 7.35 7.93 -13.10
N CYS A 61 6.46 7.02 -13.51
CA CYS A 61 6.20 6.68 -14.91
C CYS A 61 5.30 7.71 -15.63
N GLY A 62 4.81 8.75 -14.94
CA GLY A 62 3.99 9.82 -15.53
C GLY A 62 2.51 9.47 -15.65
N TYR A 63 2.04 8.42 -14.98
CA TYR A 63 0.61 8.10 -14.92
C TYR A 63 -0.15 9.08 -14.03
N ALA A 64 -1.46 9.18 -14.25
CA ALA A 64 -2.32 10.08 -13.50
C ALA A 64 -2.42 9.65 -12.02
N PRO A 65 -2.45 10.62 -11.09
CA PRO A 65 -2.66 10.34 -9.67
C PRO A 65 -4.08 9.85 -9.39
N GLU A 66 -4.21 8.98 -8.41
CA GLU A 66 -5.48 8.43 -7.92
C GLU A 66 -5.84 9.08 -6.58
N PRO A 67 -6.98 9.80 -6.47
CA PRO A 67 -7.31 10.60 -5.29
C PRO A 67 -7.30 9.81 -3.97
N THR A 68 -7.89 8.61 -3.96
CA THR A 68 -7.96 7.76 -2.76
C THR A 68 -6.57 7.35 -2.26
N VAL A 69 -5.63 7.17 -3.17
CA VAL A 69 -4.26 6.74 -2.85
C VAL A 69 -3.40 7.94 -2.43
N GLU A 70 -3.67 9.13 -2.98
CA GLU A 70 -3.08 10.38 -2.51
C GLU A 70 -3.49 10.68 -1.05
N ASP A 71 -4.75 10.43 -0.68
CA ASP A 71 -5.21 10.60 0.70
C ASP A 71 -4.45 9.66 1.65
N LEU A 72 -4.33 8.38 1.30
CA LEU A 72 -3.54 7.40 2.08
C LEU A 72 -2.06 7.79 2.15
N ARG A 73 -1.49 8.29 1.05
CA ARG A 73 -0.09 8.75 1.01
C ARG A 73 0.12 9.94 1.93
N ALA A 74 -0.79 10.92 1.93
CA ALA A 74 -0.72 12.10 2.78
C ALA A 74 -0.83 11.74 4.27
N GLU A 75 -1.68 10.77 4.62
CA GLU A 75 -1.83 10.24 5.97
C GLU A 75 -0.56 9.52 6.43
N ALA A 76 -0.03 8.59 5.63
CA ALA A 76 1.21 7.89 5.94
C ALA A 76 2.42 8.84 6.06
N GLU A 77 2.51 9.87 5.20
CA GLU A 77 3.55 10.90 5.28
C GLU A 77 3.40 11.81 6.52
N ALA A 78 2.16 12.06 6.96
CA ALA A 78 1.89 12.76 8.20
C ALA A 78 2.28 11.89 9.41
N GLU A 79 1.91 10.61 9.43
CA GLU A 79 2.28 9.66 10.48
C GLU A 79 3.80 9.50 10.62
N ASP A 80 4.54 9.34 9.52
CA ASP A 80 6.01 9.31 9.55
C ASP A 80 6.61 10.60 10.13
N ARG A 81 5.98 11.75 9.84
CA ARG A 81 6.42 13.07 10.30
C ARG A 81 6.09 13.35 11.76
N TYR A 82 4.95 12.87 12.25
CA TYR A 82 4.46 13.11 13.62
C TYR A 82 4.78 11.96 14.59
N GLY A 83 5.01 10.75 14.07
CA GLY A 83 5.16 9.50 14.82
C GLY A 83 6.51 8.82 14.61
N GLY A 84 7.57 9.58 14.31
CA GLY A 84 8.92 9.09 14.04
C GLY A 84 9.31 7.86 14.87
N GLY A 85 9.23 6.68 14.24
CA GLY A 85 9.78 5.40 14.69
C GLY A 85 9.42 4.96 16.10
N ILE A 86 8.19 4.51 16.34
CA ILE A 86 7.93 3.60 17.46
C ILE A 86 7.55 2.24 16.90
N SER A 87 8.56 1.37 16.73
CA SER A 87 8.35 -0.07 16.75
C SER A 87 7.65 -0.43 18.07
N TYR A 88 6.43 -0.95 18.00
CA TYR A 88 5.89 -1.71 19.11
C TYR A 88 6.49 -3.12 19.04
N PRO A 89 7.38 -3.54 19.96
CA PRO A 89 7.55 -4.96 20.19
C PRO A 89 6.24 -5.49 20.80
N PRO A 90 5.63 -6.55 20.25
CA PRO A 90 4.48 -7.18 20.87
C PRO A 90 4.91 -7.91 22.15
N GLY A 91 4.23 -7.62 23.25
CA GLY A 91 4.15 -8.53 24.40
C GLY A 91 4.62 -7.95 25.74
N SER A 92 3.67 -7.48 26.54
CA SER A 92 3.70 -7.58 28.00
C SER A 92 2.27 -7.45 28.53
N GLY A 93 1.66 -8.60 28.81
CA GLY A 93 0.36 -8.76 29.45
C GLY A 93 0.16 -10.23 29.80
#